data_AF-G2ZJX1-F1
#
_entry.id   AF-G2ZJX1-F1
#
_cell.length_a   1.000
_cell.length_b   1.000
_cell.length_c   1.000
_cell.angle_alpha   90.00
_cell.angle_beta   90.00
_cell.angle_gamma   90.00
#
_symmetry.space_group_name_H-M   'P 1'
#
loop_
_entity.id
_entity.type
_entity.pdbx_description
1 polymer ?
#
loop_
_entity_poly.entity_id
_entity_poly.type
_entity_poly.pdbx_seq_one_letter_code
_entity_poly.pdbx_strand_id
1 'polypeptide(L)'
;MGPQMNSPPPYLTDEEMLDLAKPLVQPAAIVRWFKGQGFVCRIKPNRMPLISRQHFEHASGLAPVLKDSEGARQQNAAAGGEPDAAALLARFQRKNSNGTNQEKQPARA
;
A
#
# COMPACT_ATOMS: atom_id res chain seq x y z
N MET A 1 43.58 6.45 -0.11
CA MET A 1 42.36 6.47 -0.94
C MET A 1 41.18 6.27 0.00
N GLY A 2 40.38 7.32 0.24
CA GLY A 2 39.21 7.20 1.12
C GLY A 2 38.13 6.31 0.48
N PRO A 3 37.28 5.64 1.28
CA PRO A 3 36.15 4.89 0.72
C PRO A 3 35.22 5.89 0.02
N GLN A 4 35.04 5.73 -1.30
CA GLN A 4 33.96 6.42 -1.99
C GLN A 4 32.65 6.03 -1.31
N MET A 5 31.96 7.00 -0.73
CA MET A 5 30.58 6.83 -0.29
C MET A 5 29.74 6.64 -1.54
N ASN A 6 29.63 5.38 -1.98
CA ASN A 6 28.86 4.99 -3.14
C ASN A 6 27.38 5.05 -2.75
N SER A 7 26.82 6.26 -2.76
CA SER A 7 25.41 6.47 -2.44
C SER A 7 24.56 5.60 -3.36
N PRO A 8 23.65 4.78 -2.81
CA PRO A 8 22.86 3.89 -3.62
C PRO A 8 22.01 4.69 -4.62
N PRO A 9 21.77 4.13 -5.82
CA PRO A 9 20.99 4.83 -6.83
C PRO A 9 19.57 5.14 -6.31
N PRO A 10 18.94 6.23 -6.80
CA PRO A 10 17.60 6.65 -6.36
C PRO A 10 16.49 5.69 -6.79
N TYR A 11 16.81 4.64 -7.55
CA TYR A 11 15.93 3.57 -7.98
C TYR A 11 16.52 2.20 -7.63
N LEU A 12 15.65 1.18 -7.57
CA LEU A 12 16.09 -0.21 -7.45
C LEU A 12 16.77 -0.65 -8.74
N THR A 13 17.96 -1.26 -8.61
CA THR A 13 18.70 -1.84 -9.72
C THR A 13 18.02 -3.11 -10.20
N ASP A 14 18.32 -3.53 -11.43
CA ASP A 14 17.70 -4.73 -12.00
C ASP A 14 18.11 -6.00 -11.21
N GLU A 15 19.32 -6.01 -10.64
CA GLU A 15 19.82 -7.08 -9.75
C GLU A 15 19.03 -7.13 -8.44
N GLU A 16 18.83 -5.98 -7.77
CA GLU A 16 18.02 -5.91 -6.55
C GLU A 16 16.59 -6.37 -6.81
N MET A 17 16.01 -5.98 -7.96
CA MET A 17 14.66 -6.38 -8.34
C MET A 17 14.53 -7.89 -8.55
N LEU A 18 15.56 -8.52 -9.13
CA LEU A 18 15.61 -9.97 -9.30
C LEU A 18 15.77 -10.68 -7.96
N ASP A 19 16.64 -10.18 -7.08
CA ASP A 19 16.87 -10.74 -5.76
C ASP A 19 15.60 -10.71 -4.89
N LEU A 20 14.89 -9.57 -4.90
CA LEU A 20 13.60 -9.41 -4.19
C LEU A 20 12.51 -10.32 -4.74
N ALA A 21 12.52 -10.58 -6.06
CA ALA A 21 11.50 -11.36 -6.72
C ALA A 21 11.85 -12.85 -6.85
N LYS A 22 12.93 -13.36 -6.25
CA LYS A 22 13.25 -14.80 -6.32
C LYS A 22 12.08 -15.65 -5.79
N PRO A 23 11.66 -16.72 -6.49
CA PRO A 23 12.34 -17.41 -7.60
C PRO A 23 11.88 -16.97 -9.02
N LEU A 24 11.22 -15.83 -9.18
CA LEU A 24 10.64 -15.42 -10.46
C LEU A 24 11.74 -15.07 -11.49
N VAL A 25 11.67 -15.69 -12.67
CA VAL A 25 12.61 -15.44 -13.79
C VAL A 25 12.00 -14.55 -14.87
N GLN A 26 10.68 -14.64 -15.07
CA GLN A 26 10.00 -13.93 -16.16
C GLN A 26 9.79 -12.45 -15.81
N PRO A 27 10.29 -11.48 -16.61
CA PRO A 27 10.14 -10.05 -16.31
C PRO A 27 8.69 -9.61 -16.11
N ALA A 28 7.78 -10.14 -16.92
CA ALA A 28 6.35 -9.86 -16.78
C ALA A 28 5.77 -10.38 -15.46
N ALA A 29 6.26 -11.53 -14.97
CA ALA A 29 5.86 -12.09 -13.69
C ALA A 29 6.40 -11.24 -12.53
N ILE A 30 7.64 -10.75 -12.63
CA ILE A 30 8.24 -9.83 -11.66
C ILE A 30 7.39 -8.55 -11.57
N VAL A 31 7.02 -7.94 -12.71
CA VAL A 31 6.14 -6.77 -12.73
C VAL A 31 4.79 -7.06 -12.07
N ARG A 32 4.17 -8.21 -12.38
CA ARG A 32 2.88 -8.60 -11.79
C ARG A 32 3.00 -8.80 -10.28
N TRP A 33 4.09 -9.40 -9.83
CA TRP A 33 4.37 -9.62 -8.42
C TRP A 33 4.49 -8.29 -7.67
N PHE A 34 5.33 -7.37 -8.15
CA PHE A 34 5.49 -6.04 -7.52
C PHE A 34 4.17 -5.24 -7.52
N LYS A 35 3.38 -5.30 -8.60
CA LYS A 35 2.04 -4.69 -8.62
C LYS A 35 1.10 -5.32 -7.58
N GLY A 36 1.16 -6.65 -7.41
CA GLY A 36 0.38 -7.37 -6.41
C GLY A 36 0.74 -7.01 -4.96
N GLN A 37 1.99 -6.63 -4.71
CA GLN A 37 2.44 -6.11 -3.42
C GLN A 37 2.07 -4.64 -3.18
N GLY A 38 1.45 -3.95 -4.16
CA GLY A 38 1.01 -2.56 -4.03
C GLY A 38 2.06 -1.51 -4.42
N PHE A 39 3.18 -1.91 -5.04
CA PHE A 39 4.16 -0.96 -5.53
C PHE A 39 3.68 -0.27 -6.83
N VAL A 40 3.99 1.02 -6.95
CA VAL A 40 3.80 1.78 -8.19
C VAL A 40 4.94 1.47 -9.15
N CYS A 41 4.70 0.59 -10.12
CA CYS A 41 5.69 0.18 -11.10
C CYS A 41 5.48 0.89 -12.46
N ARG A 42 6.49 1.62 -12.93
CA ARG A 42 6.62 1.97 -14.35
C ARG A 42 7.36 0.85 -15.08
N ILE A 43 7.14 0.67 -16.38
CA ILE A 43 7.79 -0.40 -17.16
C ILE A 43 8.93 0.22 -17.97
N LYS A 44 10.15 -0.27 -17.78
CA LYS A 44 11.33 0.08 -18.59
C LYS A 44 11.25 -0.60 -19.97
N PRO A 45 11.99 -0.12 -20.99
CA PRO A 45 12.06 -0.80 -22.30
C PRO A 45 12.52 -2.27 -22.24
N ASN A 46 13.32 -2.63 -21.23
CA ASN A 46 13.77 -4.01 -20.97
C ASN A 46 12.70 -4.89 -20.27
N ARG A 47 11.46 -4.41 -20.14
CA ARG A 47 10.33 -5.06 -19.45
C ARG A 47 10.50 -5.25 -17.94
N MET A 48 11.52 -4.66 -17.32
CA MET A 48 11.68 -4.67 -15.87
C MET A 48 10.84 -3.55 -15.21
N PRO A 49 10.41 -3.74 -13.95
CA PRO A 49 9.76 -2.68 -13.22
C PRO A 49 10.78 -1.60 -12.83
N LEU A 50 10.38 -0.33 -12.95
CA LEU A 50 11.08 0.83 -12.41
C LEU A 50 10.37 1.27 -11.13
N ILE A 51 11.10 1.19 -10.02
CA ILE A 51 10.64 1.57 -8.69
C ILE A 51 11.70 2.48 -8.08
N SER A 52 11.28 3.63 -7.56
CA SER A 52 12.17 4.51 -6.78
C SER A 52 12.51 3.86 -5.43
N ARG A 53 13.75 3.98 -4.98
CA ARG A 53 14.20 3.42 -3.70
C ARG A 53 13.40 3.96 -2.52
N GLN A 54 13.14 5.27 -2.50
CA GLN A 54 12.31 5.91 -1.48
C GLN A 54 10.91 5.27 -1.38
N HIS A 55 10.22 5.07 -2.51
CA HIS A 55 8.91 4.40 -2.50
C HIS A 55 8.99 2.96 -1.99
N PHE A 56 10.04 2.24 -2.36
CA PHE A 56 10.27 0.88 -1.87
C PHE A 56 10.47 0.84 -0.36
N GLU A 57 11.29 1.74 0.20
CA GLU A 57 11.56 1.82 1.63
C GLU A 57 10.30 2.19 2.43
N HIS A 58 9.50 3.13 1.94
CA HIS A 58 8.22 3.47 2.56
C HIS A 58 7.22 2.31 2.52
N ALA A 59 7.08 1.63 1.38
CA ALA A 59 6.13 0.54 1.24
C ALA A 59 6.57 -0.73 2.00
N SER A 60 7.88 -0.96 2.13
CA SER A 60 8.44 -2.09 2.88
C SER A 60 8.50 -1.83 4.40
N GLY A 61 8.20 -0.61 4.85
CA GLY A 61 8.30 -0.22 6.25
C GLY A 61 9.74 -0.10 6.78
N LEU A 62 10.74 -0.10 5.89
CA LEU A 62 12.15 0.12 6.25
C LEU A 62 12.50 1.61 6.38
N ALA A 63 11.65 2.50 5.87
CA ALA A 63 11.87 3.93 6.04
C ALA A 63 11.71 4.30 7.53
N PRO A 64 12.69 5.00 8.16
CA PRO A 64 12.39 5.72 9.38
C PRO A 64 11.24 6.67 9.06
N VAL A 65 10.23 6.72 9.93
CA VAL A 65 9.11 7.67 9.82
C VAL A 65 9.67 9.08 9.99
N LEU A 66 10.27 9.61 8.93
CA LEU A 66 10.50 11.03 8.78
C LEU A 66 9.12 11.61 8.48
N LYS A 67 8.47 12.03 9.56
CA LYS A 67 7.48 13.11 9.49
C LYS A 67 8.16 14.24 8.72
N ASP A 68 7.41 14.88 7.83
CA ASP A 68 7.80 16.05 7.03
C ASP A 68 8.45 15.73 5.68
N SER A 69 7.58 15.59 4.67
CA SER A 69 7.81 16.06 3.29
C SER A 69 6.47 16.06 2.55
N GLU A 70 5.76 17.17 2.76
CA GLU A 70 4.70 17.69 1.91
C GLU A 70 5.12 17.59 0.42
N GLY A 71 4.38 16.85 -0.42
CA GLY A 71 4.51 17.03 -1.87
C GLY A 71 4.39 15.85 -2.84
N ALA A 72 3.77 14.70 -2.51
CA ALA A 72 3.45 13.70 -3.55
C ALA A 72 2.31 12.70 -3.20
N ARG A 73 1.25 13.13 -2.50
CA ARG A 73 0.08 12.26 -2.26
C ARG A 73 -1.24 13.02 -2.20
N GLN A 74 -1.60 13.69 -3.29
CA GLN A 74 -3.01 13.84 -3.68
C GLN A 74 -3.29 12.64 -4.58
N GLN A 75 -4.13 11.66 -4.25
CA GLN A 75 -5.47 11.74 -3.71
C GLN A 75 -5.75 10.49 -2.84
N ASN A 76 -6.61 10.63 -1.83
CA ASN A 76 -7.11 9.59 -0.90
C ASN A 76 -6.22 9.22 0.29
N ALA A 77 -5.78 10.20 1.06
CA ALA A 77 -5.59 9.99 2.50
C ALA A 77 -6.40 11.07 3.22
N ALA A 78 -7.55 10.67 3.75
CA ALA A 78 -8.25 11.47 4.74
C ALA A 78 -7.26 11.78 5.89
N ALA A 79 -7.39 13.01 6.39
CA ALA A 79 -6.65 13.64 7.48
C ALA A 79 -5.95 12.70 8.47
N GLY A 80 -4.74 13.11 8.87
CA GLY A 80 -3.98 12.52 9.97
C GLY A 80 -4.68 12.64 11.33
N GLY A 81 -5.67 11.77 11.53
CA GLY A 81 -6.13 11.30 12.81
C GLY A 81 -6.14 9.78 12.71
N GLU A 82 -5.67 9.09 13.73
CA GLU A 82 -5.85 7.66 13.84
C GLU A 82 -7.30 7.29 13.47
N PRO A 83 -7.52 6.21 12.70
CA PRO A 83 -8.88 5.84 12.34
C PRO A 83 -9.69 5.67 13.62
N ASP A 84 -10.82 6.38 13.71
CA ASP A 84 -11.69 6.32 14.88
C ASP A 84 -12.06 4.86 15.17
N ALA A 85 -11.46 4.32 16.24
CA ALA A 85 -11.62 2.94 16.64
C ALA A 85 -13.09 2.61 16.97
N ALA A 86 -13.83 3.58 17.49
CA ALA A 86 -15.25 3.42 17.79
C ALA A 86 -16.07 3.31 16.49
N ALA A 87 -15.76 4.13 15.49
CA ALA A 87 -16.43 4.06 14.18
C ALA A 87 -16.18 2.72 13.46
N LEU A 88 -14.96 2.18 13.55
CA LEU A 88 -14.65 0.85 13.01
C LEU A 88 -15.44 -0.25 13.71
N LEU A 89 -15.48 -0.24 15.05
CA LEU A 89 -16.21 -1.24 15.83
C LEU A 89 -17.72 -1.19 15.53
N ALA A 90 -18.30 0.00 15.44
CA ALA A 90 -19.73 0.19 15.11
C ALA A 90 -20.09 -0.40 13.74
N ARG A 91 -19.18 -0.34 12.75
CA ARG A 91 -19.41 -0.92 11.42
C ARG A 91 -19.54 -2.45 11.46
N PHE A 92 -18.78 -3.12 12.31
CA PHE A 92 -18.87 -4.58 12.46
C PHE A 92 -20.10 -5.02 13.26
N GLN A 93 -20.53 -4.23 14.25
CA GLN A 93 -21.71 -4.51 15.06
C GLN A 93 -23.03 -4.37 14.26
N ARG A 94 -23.07 -3.47 13.26
CA ARG A 94 -24.27 -3.22 12.43
C ARG A 94 -24.75 -4.45 11.65
N LYS A 95 -23.90 -5.46 11.43
CA LYS A 95 -24.25 -6.66 10.65
C LYS A 95 -25.13 -7.67 11.43
N ASN A 96 -25.33 -7.50 12.73
CA ASN A 96 -26.01 -8.50 13.57
C ASN A 96 -27.46 -8.16 13.94
N SER A 97 -28.02 -7.04 13.46
CA SER A 97 -29.30 -6.50 13.95
C SER A 97 -30.51 -6.71 13.04
N ASN A 98 -30.41 -7.48 11.93
CA ASN A 98 -31.59 -7.78 11.11
C ASN A 98 -32.30 -9.05 11.58
N GLY A 99 -32.99 -8.92 12.72
CA GLY A 99 -34.03 -9.83 13.19
C GLY A 99 -35.35 -9.07 13.28
N THR A 100 -36.30 -9.43 12.41
CA THR A 100 -37.62 -8.82 12.20
C THR A 100 -38.52 -8.81 13.44
N ASN A 101 -39.22 -7.70 13.71
CA ASN A 101 -40.56 -7.77 14.30
C ASN A 101 -41.48 -6.70 13.71
N GLN A 102 -42.49 -7.16 12.99
CA GLN A 102 -43.57 -6.34 12.42
C GLN A 102 -44.55 -6.00 13.54
N GLU A 103 -44.68 -4.73 13.90
CA GLU A 103 -45.69 -4.27 14.84
C GLU A 103 -47.06 -4.20 14.13
N LYS A 104 -47.92 -5.16 14.46
CA LYS A 104 -49.29 -5.30 13.96
C LYS A 104 -50.19 -4.30 14.71
N GLN A 105 -50.63 -3.24 14.03
CA GLN A 105 -51.57 -2.26 14.61
C GLN A 105 -52.95 -2.92 14.86
N PRO A 106 -53.58 -2.74 16.04
CA PRO A 106 -54.93 -3.24 16.27
C PRO A 106 -55.98 -2.30 15.64
N ALA A 107 -56.98 -2.92 14.99
CA ALA A 107 -58.15 -2.25 14.43
C ALA A 107 -59.02 -1.64 15.53
N ARG A 108 -59.44 -0.39 15.34
CA ARG A 108 -60.35 0.35 16.22
C ARG A 108 -61.80 0.08 15.79
N ALA A 109 -62.59 -0.48 16.71
CA ALA A 109 -64.05 -0.58 16.62
C ALA A 109 -64.72 0.74 17.03
#